data_AF-A0A2N7JTR1-F1
#
_entry.id   AF-A0A2N7JTR1-F1
#
_cell.length_a   1.000
_cell.length_b   1.000
_cell.length_c   1.000
_cell.angle_alpha   90.00
_cell.angle_beta   90.00
_cell.angle_gamma   90.00
#
_symmetry.space_group_name_H-M   'P 1'
#
loop_
_entity.id
_entity.type
_entity.pdbx_description
1 polymer ?
#
loop_
_entity_poly.entity_id
_entity_poly.type
_entity_poly.pdbx_seq_one_letter_code
_entity_poly.pdbx_strand_id
1 'polypeptide(L)' 'MDKLLTYAMEQKQRTMVTSLFARNGFKIATTDFDDMTFERESVMVNVRFDASSNVESISVLNE' A
#
# COMPACT_ATOMS: atom_id res chain seq x y z
N MET A 1 -10.65 -2.08 7.22
CA MET A 1 -9.72 -1.84 6.11
C MET A 1 -9.64 -0.35 5.79
N ASP A 2 -10.78 0.34 5.68
CA ASP A 2 -10.90 1.76 5.35
C ASP A 2 -9.91 2.70 6.05
N LYS A 3 -9.80 2.66 7.39
CA LYS A 3 -8.90 3.55 8.13
C LYS A 3 -7.44 3.41 7.67
N LEU A 4 -6.98 2.19 7.41
CA LEU A 4 -5.60 1.93 6.96
C LEU A 4 -5.36 2.57 5.58
N LEU A 5 -6.32 2.44 4.67
CA LEU A 5 -6.24 2.99 3.31
C LEU A 5 -6.29 4.53 3.35
N THR A 6 -7.15 5.11 4.19
CA THR A 6 -7.19 6.56 4.42
C THR A 6 -5.85 7.08 4.93
N TYR A 7 -5.26 6.46 5.95
CA TYR A 7 -3.95 6.87 6.47
C TYR A 7 -2.82 6.70 5.45
N ALA A 8 -2.87 5.66 4.61
CA ALA A 8 -1.90 5.47 3.54
C ALA A 8 -1.98 6.61 2.50
N MET A 9 -3.20 7.04 2.13
CA MET A 9 -3.42 8.20 1.26
C MET A 9 -2.94 9.51 1.88
N GLU A 10 -3.07 9.69 3.20
CA GLU A 10 -2.64 10.89 3.92
C GLU A 10 -1.11 11.00 4.05
N GLN A 11 -0.42 9.88 4.34
CA GLN A 11 1.03 9.86 4.51
C GLN A 11 1.79 10.11 3.20
N LYS A 12 1.18 9.76 2.06
CA LYS A 12 1.67 9.87 0.67
C LYS A 12 2.99 9.15 0.37
N GLN A 13 4.02 9.31 1.17
CA GLN A 13 5.37 8.83 0.86
C GLN A 13 5.50 7.30 0.98
N ARG A 14 6.07 6.67 -0.05
CA ARG A 14 6.27 5.21 -0.16
C ARG A 14 6.85 4.57 1.10
N THR A 15 7.89 5.15 1.68
CA THR A 15 8.52 4.61 2.90
C THR A 15 7.58 4.59 4.10
N MET A 16 6.77 5.65 4.26
CA MET A 16 5.77 5.74 5.35
C MET A 16 4.65 4.74 5.15
N VAL A 17 4.15 4.61 3.91
CA VAL A 17 3.09 3.67 3.55
C VAL A 17 3.57 2.23 3.76
N THR A 18 4.76 1.89 3.28
CA THR A 18 5.36 0.56 3.49
C THR A 18 5.46 0.22 4.98
N SER A 19 5.94 1.17 5.80
CA SER A 19 6.03 1.01 7.25
C SER A 19 4.65 0.84 7.91
N LEU A 20 3.64 1.59 7.45
CA LEU A 20 2.27 1.52 7.93
C LEU A 20 1.67 0.13 7.66
N PHE A 21 1.80 -0.39 6.44
CA PHE A 21 1.31 -1.71 6.06
C PHE A 21 2.03 -2.83 6.84
N ALA A 22 3.36 -2.75 6.97
CA ALA A 22 4.14 -3.71 7.75
C ALA A 22 3.71 -3.75 9.24
N ARG A 23 3.48 -2.59 9.86
CA ARG A 23 2.96 -2.49 11.25
C ARG A 23 1.57 -3.08 11.42
N ASN A 24 0.78 -3.14 10.34
CA ASN A 24 -0.54 -3.74 10.32
C ASN A 24 -0.51 -5.22 9.87
N GLY A 25 0.67 -5.84 9.80
CA GLY A 25 0.83 -7.27 9.51
C GLY A 25 0.77 -7.63 8.03
N PHE A 26 0.80 -6.64 7.12
CA PHE A 26 0.94 -6.92 5.70
C PHE A 26 2.40 -7.18 5.32
N LYS A 27 2.61 -8.06 4.35
CA LYS A 27 3.90 -8.33 3.72
C LYS A 27 3.90 -7.79 2.30
N ILE A 28 5.06 -7.48 1.76
CA ILE A 28 5.20 -7.11 0.35
C ILE A 28 5.11 -8.40 -0.46
N ALA A 29 4.06 -8.54 -1.27
CA ALA A 29 3.86 -9.65 -2.18
C ALA A 29 4.63 -9.41 -3.49
N THR A 30 4.44 -8.22 -4.06
CA THR A 30 5.05 -7.81 -5.32
C THR A 30 5.47 -6.35 -5.22
N THR A 31 6.62 -6.01 -5.78
CA THR A 31 7.03 -4.62 -5.98
C THR A 31 7.50 -4.44 -7.41
N ASP A 32 6.94 -3.42 -8.06
CA ASP A 32 7.45 -2.79 -9.27
C ASP A 32 7.91 -1.36 -8.90
N PHE A 33 8.56 -0.66 -9.82
CA PHE A 33 9.05 0.70 -9.60
C PHE A 33 7.92 1.63 -9.14
N ASP A 34 6.76 1.57 -9.80
CA ASP A 34 5.62 2.45 -9.52
C ASP A 34 4.52 1.77 -8.70
N ASP A 35 4.54 0.45 -8.55
CA ASP A 35 3.45 -0.32 -7.92
C ASP A 35 3.96 -1.21 -6.79
N MET A 36 3.25 -1.24 -5.66
CA MET A 36 3.54 -2.16 -4.56
C MET A 36 2.28 -2.87 -4.10
N THR A 37 2.34 -4.19 -4.06
CA THR A 37 1.24 -5.03 -3.58
C THR A 37 1.57 -5.58 -2.21
N PHE A 38 0.66 -5.33 -1.27
CA PHE A 38 0.71 -5.79 0.10
C PHE A 38 -0.29 -6.94 0.30
N GLU A 39 0.14 -8.03 0.92
CA GLU A 39 -0.72 -9.16 1.25
C GLU A 39 -0.83 -9.35 2.76
N ARG A 40 -2.03 -9.71 3.22
CA ARG A 40 -2.27 -10.20 4.57
C ARG A 40 -3.44 -11.18 4.54
N GLU A 41 -3.17 -12.43 4.90
CA GLU A 41 -4.16 -13.52 4.83
C GLU A 41 -4.72 -13.64 3.41
N SER A 42 -6.01 -13.37 3.19
CA SER A 42 -6.66 -13.41 1.87
C SER A 42 -6.79 -12.02 1.22
N VAL A 43 -6.32 -10.96 1.88
CA VAL A 43 -6.47 -9.58 1.40
C VAL A 43 -5.21 -9.12 0.69
N MET A 44 -5.36 -8.67 -0.55
CA MET A 44 -4.30 -8.02 -1.32
C MET A 44 -4.64 -6.56 -1.58
N VAL A 45 -3.66 -5.68 -1.37
CA VAL A 45 -3.78 -4.24 -1.59
C VAL A 45 -2.67 -3.80 -2.51
N ASN A 46 -3.01 -3.34 -3.70
CA ASN A 46 -2.09 -2.63 -4.56
C ASN A 46 -2.08 -1.14 -4.19
N VAL A 47 -0.89 -0.57 -4.12
CA VAL A 47 -0.64 0.85 -3.94
C VAL A 47 0.24 1.31 -5.09
N ARG A 48 -0.26 2.30 -5.83
CA ARG A 48 0.47 2.95 -6.91
C ARG A 48 1.13 4.23 -6.43
N PHE A 49 2.36 4.45 -6.85
CA PHE A 49 3.18 5.60 -6.53
C PHE A 49 3.52 6.39 -7.80
N ASP A 50 3.54 7.71 -7.67
CA ASP A 50 4.03 8.59 -8.73
C ASP A 50 5.58 8.60 -8.80
N ALA A 51 6.13 9.30 -9.79
CA ALA A 51 7.57 9.46 -9.95
C ALA A 51 8.27 10.16 -8.76
N SER A 52 7.51 10.85 -7.90
CA SER A 52 7.99 11.47 -6.65
C SER A 52 7.79 10.55 -5.43
N SER A 53 7.45 9.27 -5.65
CA SER A 53 7.17 8.27 -4.61
C SER A 53 6.01 8.62 -3.68
N ASN A 54 5.04 9.43 -4.15
CA ASN A 54 3.78 9.69 -3.45
C ASN A 54 2.70 8.72 -3.91
N VAL A 55 1.80 8.32 -3.00
CA VAL A 55 0.62 7.52 -3.34
C VAL A 55 -0.24 8.28 -4.35
N GLU A 56 -0.45 7.65 -5.49
CA GLU A 56 -1.38 8.09 -6.52
C GLU A 56 -2.75 7.42 -6.33
N SER A 57 -2.75 6.11 -6.06
CA SER A 57 -3.98 5.34 -5.87
C SER A 57 -3.77 4.09 -5.02
N ILE A 58 -4.85 3.62 -4.39
CA ILE A 58 -4.87 2.35 -3.65
C ILE A 58 -6.05 1.51 -4.11
N SER A 59 -5.83 0.23 -4.36
CA SER A 59 -6.86 -0.72 -4.82
C SER A 59 -6.76 -2.03 -4.06
N VAL A 60 -7.91 -2.59 -3.64
CA VAL A 60 -7.97 -3.92 -3.05
C VAL A 60 -8.18 -4.91 -4.20
N LEU A 61 -7.29 -5.89 -4.35
CA LEU A 61 -7.27 -6.78 -5.50
C LEU A 61 -8.20 -7.99 -5.34
N ASN A 62 -8.49 -8.40 -4.10
CA ASN A 62 -9.39 -9.51 -3.78
C ASN A 62 -10.35 -9.11 -2.65
N GLU A 63 -11.65 -9.33 -2.85
CA GLU A 63 -12.66 -9.46 -1.78
C GLU A 63 -12.91 -10.94 -1.46
#